data_AF-A0A151IGI0-F1
#
_entry.id   AF-A0A151IGI0-F1
#
_cell.length_a   1.000
_cell.length_b   1.000
_cell.length_c   1.000
_cell.angle_alpha   90.00
_cell.angle_beta   90.00
_cell.angle_gamma   90.00
#
_symmetry.space_group_name_H-M   'P 1'
#
loop_
_entity.id
_entity.type
_entity.pdbx_description
1 polymer ?
#
loop_
_entity_poly.entity_id
_entity_poly.type
_entity_poly.pdbx_seq_one_letter_code
_entity_poly.pdbx_strand_id
1 'polypeptide(L)'
;MYTFSTCKFQSVTPSDNIPRVEELELLAAFEKDTLFRKAEDDALLYVVGSVAIKYRETLPHLGVPTSKMPPADSPDWVMTVSRGNLIHLSKVFQSAANVVEEELRKFHGNGLIKQRKMFDKITDKAMAKINASLVPQTVVHTLVRTRHYLRLKQIKIKIRERNSSKYSKLKSKKIKHITNITL
;
A
#
# COMPACT_ATOMS: atom_id res chain seq x y z
N MET A 1 40.41 20.51 55.82
CA MET A 1 39.33 19.52 56.04
C MET A 1 38.16 19.91 55.15
N TYR A 2 37.90 19.15 54.09
CA TYR A 2 36.75 19.36 53.20
C TYR A 2 35.73 18.26 53.46
N THR A 3 34.53 18.61 53.89
CA THR A 3 33.41 17.68 54.02
C THR A 3 32.64 17.67 52.69
N PHE A 4 32.66 16.52 52.01
CA PHE A 4 31.81 16.28 50.84
C PHE A 4 30.37 16.13 51.30
N SER A 5 29.52 17.07 50.91
CA SER A 5 28.07 16.97 51.06
C SER A 5 27.54 16.01 50.01
N THR A 6 27.05 14.85 50.44
CA THR A 6 26.50 13.82 49.57
C THR A 6 25.13 14.26 49.05
N CYS A 7 25.09 14.60 47.77
CA CYS A 7 23.85 14.82 47.04
C CYS A 7 23.04 13.52 47.04
N LYS A 8 21.89 13.49 47.73
CA LYS A 8 20.96 12.36 47.70
C LYS A 8 20.41 12.22 46.30
N PHE A 9 20.89 11.23 45.55
CA PHE A 9 20.23 10.76 44.35
C PHE A 9 18.89 10.15 44.80
N GLN A 10 17.78 10.83 44.54
CA GLN A 10 16.47 10.20 44.65
C GLN A 10 16.39 9.14 43.55
N SER A 11 16.48 7.88 43.95
CA SER A 11 16.11 6.75 43.11
C SER A 11 14.64 6.90 42.74
N VAL A 12 14.37 7.22 41.48
CA VAL A 12 13.05 7.02 40.90
C VAL A 12 12.79 5.52 40.95
N THR A 13 11.92 5.10 41.85
CA THR A 13 11.44 3.72 41.88
C THR A 13 10.69 3.47 40.57
N PRO A 14 10.92 2.34 39.89
CA PRO A 14 10.11 1.93 38.73
C PRO A 14 8.73 1.49 39.24
N SER A 15 7.93 2.47 39.66
CA SER A 15 6.51 2.29 39.93
C SER A 15 5.78 2.17 38.60
N ASP A 16 5.37 0.94 38.30
CA ASP A 16 4.14 0.59 37.58
C ASP A 16 3.80 1.37 36.30
N ASN A 17 4.73 1.41 35.33
CA ASN A 17 4.36 1.63 33.92
C ASN A 17 3.92 0.29 33.28
N ILE A 18 3.00 -0.43 33.91
CA ILE A 18 2.29 -1.52 33.23
C ILE A 18 1.19 -0.84 32.42
N PRO A 19 1.31 -0.79 31.08
CA PRO A 19 0.32 -0.12 30.25
C PRO A 19 -1.06 -0.74 30.49
N ARG A 20 -2.07 0.11 30.64
CA ARG A 20 -3.45 -0.35 30.86
C ARG A 20 -3.91 -1.13 29.63
N VAL A 21 -4.90 -2.00 29.82
CA VAL A 21 -5.50 -2.78 28.72
C VAL A 21 -5.91 -1.87 27.55
N GLU A 22 -6.49 -0.71 27.86
CA GLU A 22 -6.88 0.30 26.86
C GLU A 22 -5.69 0.89 26.09
N GLU A 23 -4.55 1.12 26.77
CA GLU A 23 -3.31 1.63 26.14
C GLU A 23 -2.68 0.56 25.24
N LEU A 24 -2.72 -0.71 25.67
CA LEU A 24 -2.27 -1.85 24.86
C LEU A 24 -3.15 -2.05 23.61
N GLU A 25 -4.47 -1.90 23.75
CA GLU A 25 -5.40 -1.95 22.61
C GLU A 25 -5.15 -0.81 21.62
N LEU A 26 -4.90 0.41 22.13
CA LEU A 26 -4.57 1.56 21.29
C LEU A 26 -3.25 1.35 20.53
N LEU A 27 -2.22 0.83 21.19
CA LEU A 27 -0.94 0.49 20.58
C LEU A 27 -1.11 -0.57 19.49
N ALA A 28 -1.84 -1.65 19.79
CA ALA A 28 -2.10 -2.70 18.81
C ALA A 28 -2.87 -2.17 17.58
N ALA A 29 -3.84 -1.28 17.79
CA ALA A 29 -4.57 -0.63 16.70
C ALA A 29 -3.65 0.26 15.84
N PHE A 30 -2.78 1.04 16.48
CA PHE A 30 -1.82 1.91 15.81
C PHE A 30 -0.77 1.13 15.00
N GLU A 31 -0.21 0.07 15.59
CA GLU A 31 0.74 -0.82 14.91
C GLU A 31 0.10 -1.47 13.69
N LYS A 32 -1.13 -1.97 13.84
CA LYS A 32 -1.88 -2.58 12.74
C LYS A 32 -2.14 -1.61 11.59
N ASP A 33 -2.56 -0.38 11.90
CA ASP A 33 -2.79 0.65 10.87
C ASP A 33 -1.48 1.03 10.16
N THR A 34 -0.39 1.18 10.91
CA THR A 34 0.94 1.49 10.37
C THR A 34 1.43 0.38 9.44
N LEU A 35 1.29 -0.88 9.84
CA LEU A 35 1.65 -2.05 9.01
C LEU A 35 0.79 -2.13 7.75
N PHE A 36 -0.51 -1.83 7.84
CA PHE A 36 -1.40 -1.86 6.70
C PHE A 36 -1.02 -0.77 5.67
N ARG A 37 -0.77 0.46 6.12
CA ARG A 37 -0.32 1.55 5.24
C ARG A 37 1.00 1.21 4.55
N LYS A 38 1.97 0.70 5.30
CA LYS A 38 3.26 0.27 4.74
C LYS A 38 3.07 -0.82 3.68
N ALA A 39 2.19 -1.79 3.92
CA ALA A 39 1.89 -2.83 2.94
C ALA A 39 1.22 -2.27 1.67
N GLU A 40 0.36 -1.25 1.79
CA GLU A 40 -0.23 -0.57 0.64
C GLU A 40 0.81 0.19 -0.19
N ASP A 41 1.74 0.88 0.47
CA ASP A 41 2.85 1.59 -0.16
C ASP A 41 3.78 0.60 -0.89
N ASP A 42 4.20 -0.48 -0.22
CA ASP A 42 5.03 -1.53 -0.81
C ASP A 42 4.34 -2.19 -2.02
N ALA A 43 3.03 -2.44 -1.93
CA ALA A 43 2.23 -2.96 -3.03
C ALA A 43 2.09 -1.96 -4.20
N LEU A 44 2.03 -0.65 -3.93
CA LEU A 44 2.10 0.37 -4.98
C LEU A 44 3.44 0.29 -5.70
N LEU A 45 4.55 0.27 -4.96
CA LEU A 45 5.89 0.18 -5.54
C LEU A 45 6.07 -1.08 -6.38
N TYR A 46 5.54 -2.23 -5.93
CA TYR A 46 5.55 -3.47 -6.70
C TYR A 46 4.89 -3.31 -8.08
N VAL A 47 3.70 -2.70 -8.10
CA VAL A 47 2.94 -2.49 -9.34
C VAL A 47 3.65 -1.49 -10.25
N VAL A 48 4.17 -0.41 -9.70
CA VAL A 48 4.91 0.60 -10.45
C VAL A 48 6.20 0.01 -11.05
N GLY A 49 6.86 -0.89 -10.30
CA GLY A 49 7.98 -1.68 -10.78
C GLY A 49 7.67 -2.45 -12.06
N SER A 50 6.47 -3.03 -12.18
CA SER A 50 6.04 -3.70 -13.41
C SER A 50 5.93 -2.77 -14.62
N VAL A 51 5.63 -1.49 -14.40
CA VAL A 51 5.63 -0.46 -15.46
C VAL A 51 7.06 -0.04 -15.78
N ALA A 52 7.92 0.15 -14.77
CA ALA A 52 9.35 0.43 -14.99
C ALA A 52 10.02 -0.63 -15.87
N ILE A 53 9.70 -1.91 -15.67
CA ILE A 53 10.22 -3.01 -16.50
C ILE A 53 9.92 -2.79 -18.00
N LYS A 54 8.72 -2.29 -18.33
CA LYS A 54 8.31 -2.05 -19.74
C LYS A 54 9.13 -0.93 -20.40
N TYR A 55 9.63 0.01 -19.62
CA TYR A 55 10.39 1.17 -20.09
C TYR A 55 11.87 1.08 -19.75
N ARG A 56 12.36 -0.07 -19.25
CA ARG A 56 13.73 -0.19 -18.71
C ARG A 56 14.83 0.11 -19.74
N GLU A 57 14.56 -0.17 -21.02
CA GLU A 57 15.50 0.03 -22.12
C GLU A 57 15.54 1.48 -22.59
N THR A 58 14.40 2.16 -22.53
CA THR A 58 14.25 3.54 -23.03
C THR A 58 14.38 4.60 -21.93
N LEU A 59 14.08 4.26 -20.69
CA LEU A 59 14.06 5.14 -19.52
C LEU A 59 14.71 4.44 -18.30
N PRO A 60 16.02 4.11 -18.34
CA PRO A 60 16.69 3.39 -17.26
C PRO A 60 16.74 4.17 -15.94
N HIS A 61 16.59 5.50 -15.97
CA HIS A 61 16.56 6.34 -14.76
C HIS A 61 15.29 6.17 -13.92
N LEU A 62 14.28 5.43 -14.42
CA LEU A 62 13.07 5.10 -13.64
C LEU A 62 13.34 4.11 -12.51
N GLY A 63 14.42 3.33 -12.60
CA GLY A 63 14.82 2.41 -11.54
C GLY A 63 15.85 1.39 -11.99
N VAL A 64 16.39 0.66 -11.02
CA VAL A 64 17.47 -0.30 -11.21
C VAL A 64 16.98 -1.71 -10.90
N PRO A 65 17.27 -2.73 -11.72
CA PRO A 65 16.99 -4.11 -11.37
C PRO A 65 17.63 -4.49 -10.03
N THR A 66 16.90 -5.20 -9.16
CA THR A 66 17.43 -5.57 -7.84
C THR A 66 18.64 -6.49 -7.94
N SER A 67 18.82 -7.24 -9.04
CA SER A 67 20.04 -8.02 -9.32
C SER A 67 21.30 -7.17 -9.47
N LYS A 68 21.15 -5.89 -9.78
CA LYS A 68 22.26 -4.92 -9.93
C LYS A 68 22.44 -4.03 -8.70
N MET A 69 21.60 -4.18 -7.68
CA MET A 69 21.73 -3.42 -6.44
C MET A 69 22.82 -4.04 -5.57
N PRO A 70 23.63 -3.23 -4.87
CA PRO A 70 24.56 -3.77 -3.90
C PRO A 70 23.81 -4.46 -2.74
N PRO A 71 24.44 -5.42 -2.05
CA PRO A 71 23.94 -5.90 -0.76
C PRO A 71 23.72 -4.71 0.18
N ALA A 72 22.60 -4.71 0.89
CA ALA A 72 22.22 -3.67 1.83
C ALA A 72 22.00 -4.28 3.21
N ASP A 73 22.46 -3.60 4.26
CA ASP A 73 22.29 -4.05 5.65
C ASP A 73 20.81 -4.05 6.07
N SER A 74 20.01 -3.16 5.49
CA SER A 74 18.56 -3.08 5.65
C SER A 74 17.88 -3.05 4.27
N PRO A 75 17.62 -4.20 3.64
CA PRO A 75 17.03 -4.23 2.30
C PRO A 75 15.56 -3.80 2.33
N ASP A 76 15.18 -2.98 1.36
CA ASP A 76 13.77 -2.63 1.12
C ASP A 76 12.94 -3.89 0.82
N TRP A 77 11.63 -3.84 1.11
CA TRP A 77 10.73 -4.98 0.90
C TRP A 77 10.83 -5.56 -0.53
N VAL A 78 10.93 -4.70 -1.56
CA VAL A 78 11.10 -5.14 -2.95
C VAL A 78 12.38 -5.94 -3.15
N MET A 79 13.49 -5.56 -2.50
CA MET A 79 14.75 -6.30 -2.58
C MET A 79 14.62 -7.66 -1.89
N THR A 80 13.92 -7.71 -0.75
CA THR A 80 13.67 -8.95 0.01
C THR A 80 12.81 -9.95 -0.75
N VAL A 81 11.76 -9.52 -1.44
CA VAL A 81 10.87 -10.43 -2.19
C VAL A 81 11.36 -10.73 -3.61
N SER A 82 12.30 -9.94 -4.13
CA SER A 82 12.80 -10.11 -5.49
C SER A 82 13.76 -11.29 -5.61
N ARG A 83 13.69 -11.98 -6.74
CA ARG A 83 14.71 -12.95 -7.19
C ARG A 83 15.65 -12.36 -8.24
N GLY A 84 15.86 -11.05 -8.21
CA GLY A 84 16.76 -10.31 -9.10
C GLY A 84 16.11 -9.54 -10.24
N ASN A 85 14.84 -9.82 -10.57
CA ASN A 85 14.16 -9.25 -11.74
C ASN A 85 13.18 -8.12 -11.43
N LEU A 86 12.86 -7.86 -10.15
CA LEU A 86 12.08 -6.68 -9.79
C LEU A 86 12.93 -5.41 -9.94
N ILE A 87 12.27 -4.27 -10.07
CA ILE A 87 12.91 -2.97 -10.19
C ILE A 87 12.83 -2.25 -8.85
N HIS A 88 13.97 -1.85 -8.33
CA HIS A 88 14.08 -0.85 -7.29
C HIS A 88 13.93 0.54 -7.91
N LEU A 89 12.81 1.20 -7.61
CA LEU A 89 12.38 2.42 -8.29
C LEU A 89 13.21 3.63 -7.85
N SER A 90 13.49 4.55 -8.77
CA SER A 90 14.08 5.84 -8.41
C SER A 90 13.08 6.69 -7.62
N LYS A 91 13.59 7.55 -6.72
CA LYS A 91 12.72 8.39 -5.86
C LYS A 91 11.78 9.28 -6.67
N VAL A 92 12.25 9.81 -7.81
CA VAL A 92 11.42 10.58 -8.74
C VAL A 92 10.23 9.77 -9.23
N PHE A 93 10.44 8.51 -9.60
CA PHE A 93 9.36 7.67 -10.12
C PHE A 93 8.42 7.19 -9.00
N GLN A 94 8.92 6.98 -7.79
CA GLN A 94 8.10 6.74 -6.60
C GLN A 94 7.17 7.92 -6.32
N SER A 95 7.69 9.16 -6.35
CA SER A 95 6.88 10.37 -6.16
C SER A 95 5.81 10.52 -7.25
N ALA A 96 6.14 10.25 -8.52
CA ALA A 96 5.18 10.27 -9.61
C ALA A 96 4.05 9.22 -9.42
N ALA A 97 4.39 8.02 -8.92
CA ALA A 97 3.41 7.00 -8.62
C ALA A 97 2.43 7.43 -7.51
N ASN A 98 2.92 8.08 -6.46
CA ASN A 98 2.07 8.61 -5.38
C ASN A 98 1.09 9.67 -5.89
N VAL A 99 1.55 10.57 -6.78
CA VAL A 99 0.67 11.55 -7.44
C VAL A 99 -0.43 10.86 -8.26
N VAL A 100 -0.07 9.84 -9.04
CA VAL A 100 -1.04 9.07 -9.84
C VAL A 100 -2.07 8.38 -8.95
N GLU A 101 -1.63 7.76 -7.84
CA GLU A 101 -2.53 7.11 -6.88
C GLU A 101 -3.47 8.11 -6.22
N GLU A 102 -2.97 9.29 -5.84
CA GLU A 102 -3.78 10.36 -5.26
C GLU A 102 -4.86 10.84 -6.24
N GLU A 103 -4.51 11.10 -7.50
CA GLU A 103 -5.47 11.54 -8.52
C GLU A 103 -6.48 10.45 -8.88
N LEU A 104 -6.06 9.18 -8.93
CA LEU A 104 -6.97 8.04 -9.07
C LEU A 104 -7.96 7.94 -7.91
N ARG A 105 -7.48 8.12 -6.67
CA ARG A 105 -8.32 8.09 -5.47
C ARG A 105 -9.33 9.24 -5.47
N LYS A 106 -8.90 10.46 -5.81
CA LYS A 106 -9.80 11.61 -5.96
C LYS A 106 -10.84 11.40 -7.04
N PHE A 107 -10.43 10.82 -8.18
CA PHE A 107 -11.32 10.60 -9.31
C PHE A 107 -12.36 9.50 -9.03
N HIS A 108 -11.99 8.41 -8.35
CA HIS A 108 -12.87 7.26 -8.16
C HIS A 108 -13.53 7.15 -6.77
N GLY A 109 -13.03 7.87 -5.75
CA GLY A 109 -13.51 7.76 -4.37
C GLY A 109 -13.37 6.33 -3.84
N ASN A 110 -14.48 5.74 -3.38
CA ASN A 110 -14.55 4.34 -2.92
C ASN A 110 -14.98 3.34 -4.02
N GLY A 111 -15.37 3.82 -5.19
CA GLY A 111 -15.97 3.02 -6.26
C GLY A 111 -15.15 3.00 -7.54
N LEU A 112 -15.85 2.84 -8.66
CA LEU A 112 -15.35 3.13 -10.01
C LEU A 112 -16.36 4.01 -10.72
N ILE A 113 -15.86 5.11 -11.25
CA ILE A 113 -16.65 6.04 -12.06
C ILE A 113 -16.35 5.75 -13.52
N LYS A 114 -17.40 5.44 -14.28
CA LYS A 114 -17.30 5.30 -15.74
C LYS A 114 -17.48 6.66 -16.37
N GLN A 115 -16.40 7.23 -16.89
CA GLN A 115 -16.43 8.49 -17.64
C GLN A 115 -15.67 8.36 -18.96
N ARG A 116 -16.12 9.08 -19.99
CA ARG A 116 -15.43 9.16 -21.28
C ARG A 116 -14.01 9.74 -21.09
N LYS A 117 -13.02 9.12 -21.72
CA LYS A 117 -11.60 9.52 -21.68
C LYS A 117 -11.05 9.70 -20.25
N MET A 118 -11.51 8.90 -19.30
CA MET A 118 -11.08 9.04 -17.89
C MET A 118 -9.57 8.87 -17.71
N PHE A 119 -8.93 7.98 -18.48
CA PHE A 119 -7.49 7.78 -18.39
C PHE A 119 -6.72 9.02 -18.79
N ASP A 120 -7.12 9.68 -19.88
CA ASP A 120 -6.51 10.93 -20.35
C ASP A 120 -6.68 12.00 -19.27
N LYS A 121 -7.91 12.20 -18.78
CA LYS A 121 -8.20 13.20 -17.74
C LYS A 121 -7.37 13.03 -16.47
N ILE A 122 -7.22 11.80 -15.98
CA ILE A 122 -6.42 11.51 -14.78
C ILE A 122 -4.94 11.72 -15.08
N THR A 123 -4.48 11.32 -16.27
CA THR A 123 -3.11 11.53 -16.72
C THR A 123 -2.78 13.01 -16.77
N ASP A 124 -3.62 13.82 -17.40
CA ASP A 124 -3.40 15.26 -17.55
C ASP A 124 -3.32 15.96 -16.18
N LYS A 125 -4.20 15.57 -15.24
CA LYS A 125 -4.16 16.06 -13.85
C LYS A 125 -2.89 15.66 -13.11
N ALA A 126 -2.43 14.43 -13.29
CA ALA A 126 -1.19 13.96 -12.68
C ALA A 126 0.02 14.66 -13.29
N MET A 127 0.05 14.84 -14.62
CA MET A 127 1.12 15.53 -15.34
C MET A 127 1.26 17.00 -14.93
N ALA A 128 0.19 17.65 -14.49
CA ALA A 128 0.28 19.01 -13.94
C ALA A 128 1.13 19.09 -12.65
N LYS A 129 1.40 17.96 -11.99
CA LYS A 129 2.19 17.88 -10.76
C LYS A 129 3.49 17.08 -10.92
N ILE A 130 3.70 16.45 -12.06
CA ILE A 130 4.86 15.59 -12.35
C ILE A 130 5.74 16.30 -13.35
N ASN A 131 7.06 16.29 -13.11
CA ASN A 131 8.00 16.82 -14.09
C ASN A 131 8.05 15.92 -15.34
N ALA A 132 7.51 16.42 -16.44
CA ALA A 132 7.42 15.71 -17.72
C ALA A 132 8.78 15.37 -18.35
N SER A 133 9.85 16.11 -18.02
CA SER A 133 11.20 15.78 -18.52
C SER A 133 11.77 14.53 -17.88
N LEU A 134 11.36 14.22 -16.64
CA LEU A 134 11.83 13.06 -15.90
C LEU A 134 10.91 11.85 -16.07
N VAL A 135 9.59 12.07 -16.10
CA VAL A 135 8.60 11.00 -16.26
C VAL A 135 7.66 11.37 -17.40
N PRO A 136 7.85 10.81 -18.60
CA PRO A 136 7.02 11.13 -19.77
C PRO A 136 5.55 10.78 -19.57
N GLN A 137 4.66 11.53 -20.24
CA GLN A 137 3.21 11.33 -20.18
C GLN A 137 2.79 9.91 -20.53
N THR A 138 3.47 9.25 -21.48
CA THR A 138 3.18 7.86 -21.86
C THR A 138 3.38 6.87 -20.71
N VAL A 139 4.38 7.11 -19.85
CA VAL A 139 4.65 6.31 -18.66
C VAL A 139 3.57 6.54 -17.60
N VAL A 140 3.24 7.81 -17.33
CA VAL A 140 2.17 8.20 -16.39
C VAL A 140 0.83 7.61 -16.84
N HIS A 141 0.52 7.70 -18.12
CA HIS A 141 -0.71 7.13 -18.68
C HIS A 141 -0.76 5.60 -18.51
N THR A 142 0.37 4.92 -18.67
CA THR A 142 0.49 3.47 -18.44
C THR A 142 0.31 3.10 -16.97
N LEU A 143 0.80 3.93 -16.03
CA LEU A 143 0.54 3.76 -14.60
C LEU A 143 -0.95 3.87 -14.29
N VAL A 144 -1.61 4.92 -14.80
CA VAL A 144 -3.04 5.15 -14.62
C VAL A 144 -3.84 3.93 -15.09
N ARG A 145 -3.55 3.41 -16.30
CA ARG A 145 -4.21 2.20 -16.83
C ARG A 145 -3.98 0.98 -15.95
N THR A 146 -2.73 0.73 -15.57
CA THR A 146 -2.34 -0.43 -14.75
C THR A 146 -3.06 -0.42 -13.40
N ARG A 147 -3.04 0.71 -12.68
CA ARG A 147 -3.70 0.82 -11.36
C ARG A 147 -5.22 0.75 -11.48
N HIS A 148 -5.83 1.39 -12.48
CA HIS A 148 -7.27 1.27 -12.70
C HIS A 148 -7.71 -0.18 -12.93
N TYR A 149 -6.97 -0.93 -13.76
CA TYR A 149 -7.29 -2.34 -14.02
C TYR A 149 -7.20 -3.20 -12.76
N LEU A 150 -6.15 -3.01 -11.95
CA LEU A 150 -6.00 -3.72 -10.68
C LEU A 150 -7.14 -3.40 -9.72
N ARG A 151 -7.54 -2.13 -9.61
CA ARG A 151 -8.67 -1.70 -8.79
C ARG A 151 -9.99 -2.33 -9.25
N LEU A 152 -10.24 -2.39 -10.57
CA LEU A 152 -11.38 -3.10 -11.14
C LEU A 152 -11.36 -4.59 -10.77
N LYS A 153 -10.20 -5.24 -10.84
CA LYS A 153 -10.04 -6.64 -10.45
C LYS A 153 -10.34 -6.85 -8.97
N GLN A 154 -9.83 -5.98 -8.10
CA GLN A 154 -10.12 -6.03 -6.65
C GLN A 154 -11.61 -5.88 -6.37
N ILE A 155 -12.30 -4.95 -7.04
CA ILE A 155 -13.74 -4.76 -6.87
C ILE A 155 -14.52 -6.01 -7.33
N LYS A 156 -14.14 -6.62 -8.46
CA LYS A 156 -14.75 -7.87 -8.92
C LYS A 156 -14.56 -9.02 -7.93
N ILE A 157 -13.38 -9.15 -7.32
CA ILE A 157 -13.10 -10.14 -6.27
C ILE A 157 -14.02 -9.90 -5.06
N LYS A 158 -14.08 -8.66 -4.55
CA LYS A 158 -14.95 -8.30 -3.42
C LYS A 158 -16.43 -8.58 -3.70
N ILE A 159 -16.91 -8.32 -4.92
CA ILE A 159 -18.29 -8.64 -5.32
C ILE A 159 -18.52 -10.16 -5.30
N ARG A 160 -17.59 -10.93 -5.87
CA ARG A 160 -17.66 -12.40 -5.88
C ARG A 160 -17.72 -12.96 -4.46
N GLU A 161 -16.82 -12.54 -3.58
CA GLU A 161 -16.76 -12.99 -2.18
C GLU A 161 -18.06 -12.68 -1.44
N ARG A 162 -18.58 -11.45 -1.55
CA ARG A 162 -19.87 -11.08 -0.94
C ARG A 162 -21.02 -11.96 -1.44
N ASN A 163 -21.05 -12.27 -2.73
CA ASN A 163 -22.09 -13.11 -3.33
C ASN A 163 -21.97 -14.56 -2.84
N SER A 164 -20.76 -15.10 -2.76
CA SER A 164 -20.50 -16.44 -2.20
C SER A 164 -20.94 -16.53 -0.73
N SER A 165 -20.62 -15.52 0.10
CA SER A 165 -21.06 -15.47 1.51
C SER A 165 -22.58 -15.33 1.66
N LYS A 166 -23.24 -14.61 0.75
CA LYS A 166 -24.71 -14.54 0.73
C LYS A 166 -25.33 -15.89 0.38
N TYR A 167 -24.79 -16.56 -0.63
CA TYR A 167 -25.25 -17.88 -1.05
C TYR A 167 -25.10 -18.92 0.06
N SER A 168 -23.94 -18.97 0.74
CA SER A 168 -23.74 -19.89 1.86
C SER A 168 -24.72 -19.62 3.01
N LYS A 169 -24.94 -18.35 3.38
CA LYS A 169 -25.93 -17.97 4.41
C LYS A 169 -27.36 -18.36 4.03
N LEU A 170 -27.77 -18.15 2.78
CA LEU A 170 -29.09 -18.54 2.29
C LEU A 170 -29.28 -20.06 2.34
N LYS A 171 -28.27 -20.82 1.92
CA LYS A 171 -28.27 -22.29 2.00
C LYS A 171 -28.41 -22.78 3.45
N SER A 172 -27.64 -22.21 4.38
CA SER A 172 -27.75 -22.54 5.81
C SER A 172 -29.12 -22.22 6.41
N LYS A 173 -29.76 -21.10 6.01
CA LYS A 173 -31.14 -20.78 6.44
C LYS A 173 -32.17 -21.76 5.89
N LYS A 174 -32.04 -22.17 4.62
CA LYS A 174 -32.94 -23.15 4.00
C LYS A 174 -32.82 -24.53 4.66
N ILE A 175 -31.60 -24.97 4.98
CA ILE A 175 -31.37 -26.22 5.72
C ILE A 175 -32.04 -26.17 7.10
N LYS A 176 -31.84 -25.10 7.86
CA LYS A 176 -32.48 -24.91 9.18
C LYS A 176 -34.01 -24.93 9.11
N HIS A 177 -34.58 -24.34 8.06
CA HIS A 177 -36.03 -24.32 7.87
C HIS A 177 -36.58 -25.72 7.55
N ILE A 178 -35.88 -26.50 6.71
CA ILE A 178 -36.27 -27.88 6.41
C ILE A 178 -36.18 -28.76 7.66
N THR A 179 -35.07 -28.69 8.42
CA THR A 179 -34.90 -29.48 9.65
C THR A 179 -35.94 -29.16 10.72
N ASN A 180 -36.45 -27.92 10.77
CA ASN A 180 -37.51 -27.54 11.72
C ASN A 180 -38.93 -27.95 11.27
N ILE A 181 -39.13 -28.35 10.01
CA ILE A 181 -40.43 -28.83 9.49
C ILE A 181 -40.52 -30.37 9.59
N THR A 182 -39.39 -31.06 9.77
CA THR A 182 -39.32 -32.54 9.74
C THR A 182 -39.29 -33.18 11.15
N LEU A 183 -39.53 -32.39 12.21
CA LEU A 183 -39.66 -32.80 13.61
C LEU A 183 -41.06 -32.43 14.11
#